data_AF-A0AA96X2W5-F1
#
_entry.id   AF-A0AA96X2W5-F1
#
_cell.length_a   1.000
_cell.length_b   1.000
_cell.length_c   1.000
_cell.angle_alpha   90.00
_cell.angle_beta   90.00
_cell.angle_gamma   90.00
#
_symmetry.space_group_name_H-M   'P 1'
#
loop_
_entity.id
_entity.type
_entity.pdbx_description
1 polymer ?
#
loop_
_entity_poly.entity_id
_entity_poly.type
_entity_poly.pdbx_seq_one_letter_code
_entity_poly.pdbx_strand_id
1 'polypeptide(L)'
;MSDKVKSALIEEYSLAEVRRSNGTLLGSVSANSCQALPSDAKPEPASIKKLLKIKTHNLGGNAIVFENCTTQNSAGCLKFIECDGLAYIVPKHNEQQEADTPPYTPNHAF
;
A
#
# COMPACT_ATOMS: atom_id res chain seq x y z
N MET A 1 -10.43 11.22 -10.60
CA MET A 1 -10.11 10.85 -9.21
C MET A 1 -8.73 11.37 -8.86
N SER A 2 -8.60 12.29 -7.89
CA SER A 2 -7.33 12.95 -7.55
C SER A 2 -6.40 12.05 -6.74
N ASP A 3 -5.08 12.19 -6.92
CA ASP A 3 -4.04 11.39 -6.24
C ASP A 3 -4.11 11.37 -4.71
N LYS A 4 -4.69 12.42 -4.10
CA LYS A 4 -4.97 12.47 -2.66
C LYS A 4 -5.93 11.36 -2.21
N VAL A 5 -6.95 11.05 -2.99
CA VAL A 5 -7.97 10.05 -2.65
C VAL A 5 -7.37 8.64 -2.76
N LYS A 6 -6.59 8.39 -3.82
CA LYS A 6 -5.90 7.12 -4.03
C LYS A 6 -4.98 6.78 -2.86
N SER A 7 -4.17 7.74 -2.40
CA SER A 7 -3.26 7.51 -1.27
C SER A 7 -3.98 7.29 0.07
N ALA A 8 -5.19 7.82 0.25
CA ALA A 8 -5.94 7.69 1.50
C ALA A 8 -6.60 6.30 1.66
N LEU A 9 -6.79 5.58 0.54
CA LEU A 9 -7.36 4.24 0.53
C LEU A 9 -6.33 3.13 0.81
N ILE A 10 -5.04 3.50 0.92
CA ILE A 10 -3.95 2.56 1.18
C ILE A 10 -3.53 2.64 2.64
N GLU A 11 -3.72 1.51 3.32
CA GLU A 11 -3.29 1.31 4.70
C GLU A 11 -1.81 0.88 4.75
N GLU A 12 -1.11 1.33 5.79
CA GLU A 12 0.27 0.95 6.05
C GLU A 12 0.28 -0.26 6.96
N TYR A 13 0.98 -1.31 6.56
CA TYR A 13 1.14 -2.54 7.33
C TYR A 13 2.62 -2.78 7.59
N SER A 14 2.93 -3.39 8.73
CA SER A 14 4.17 -4.14 8.91
C SER A 14 4.06 -5.51 8.23
N LEU A 15 5.21 -6.13 7.96
CA LEU A 15 5.27 -7.48 7.43
C LEU A 15 4.56 -8.51 8.34
N ALA A 16 4.56 -8.27 9.65
CA ALA A 16 3.87 -9.14 10.61
C ALA A 16 2.35 -8.97 10.53
N GLU A 17 1.85 -7.73 10.43
CA GLU A 17 0.41 -7.45 10.34
C GLU A 17 -0.17 -7.99 9.03
N VAL A 18 0.49 -7.76 7.89
CA VAL A 18 -0.03 -8.23 6.60
C VAL A 18 -0.10 -9.75 6.54
N ARG A 19 0.85 -10.45 7.18
CA ARG A 19 0.83 -11.92 7.31
C ARG A 19 -0.31 -12.39 8.19
N ARG A 20 -0.58 -11.72 9.31
CA ARG A 20 -1.72 -12.05 10.20
C ARG A 20 -3.05 -11.80 9.52
N SER A 21 -3.14 -10.80 8.66
CA SER A 21 -4.36 -10.45 7.92
C SER A 21 -4.55 -11.22 6.62
N ASN A 22 -3.76 -12.28 6.36
CA ASN A 22 -3.80 -13.07 5.12
C ASN A 22 -3.70 -12.21 3.84
N GLY A 23 -2.85 -11.17 3.87
CA GLY A 23 -2.63 -10.32 2.72
C GLY A 23 -1.95 -11.05 1.58
N THR A 24 -2.45 -10.87 0.36
CA THR A 24 -1.86 -11.42 -0.87
C THR A 24 -0.92 -10.40 -1.50
N LEU A 25 0.33 -10.80 -1.74
CA LEU A 25 1.32 -9.95 -2.40
C LEU A 25 0.93 -9.74 -3.87
N LEU A 26 0.85 -8.48 -4.29
CA LEU A 26 0.58 -8.09 -5.68
C LEU A 26 1.86 -7.75 -6.45
N GLY A 27 2.89 -7.28 -5.75
CA GLY A 27 4.19 -6.95 -6.36
C GLY A 27 4.96 -5.90 -5.56
N SER A 28 6.16 -5.56 -6.03
CA SER A 28 6.96 -4.47 -5.48
C SER A 28 6.60 -3.12 -6.12
N VAL A 29 6.71 -2.07 -5.34
CA VAL A 29 6.55 -0.68 -5.75
C VAL A 29 7.77 0.10 -5.32
N SER A 30 8.32 0.90 -6.23
CA SER A 30 9.46 1.77 -5.95
C SER A 30 9.13 3.20 -6.37
N ALA A 31 9.60 4.18 -5.62
CA ALA A 31 9.47 5.58 -5.97
C ALA A 31 10.67 6.38 -5.46
N ASN A 32 11.07 7.37 -6.25
CA ASN A 32 12.18 8.25 -5.92
C ASN A 32 11.80 9.72 -6.08
N SER A 33 12.61 10.57 -5.45
CA SER A 33 12.52 12.02 -5.57
C SER A 33 13.93 12.59 -5.66
N CYS A 34 14.15 13.39 -6.69
CA CYS A 34 15.41 14.08 -6.99
C CYS A 34 15.23 15.59 -6.81
N GLN A 35 16.14 16.22 -6.08
CA GLN A 35 16.33 17.66 -6.09
C GLN A 35 17.47 17.98 -7.06
N ALA A 36 17.16 18.43 -8.27
CA ALA A 36 18.17 18.73 -9.28
C ALA A 36 18.83 20.09 -9.05
N LEU A 37 18.04 21.09 -8.61
CA LEU A 37 18.47 22.45 -8.32
C LEU A 37 18.24 22.81 -6.84
N PRO A 38 18.99 23.78 -6.27
CA PRO A 38 18.78 24.21 -4.88
C PRO A 38 17.38 24.79 -4.62
N SER A 39 16.76 25.34 -5.68
CA SER A 39 15.40 25.89 -5.67
C SER A 39 14.30 24.82 -5.76
N ASP A 40 14.63 23.59 -6.17
CA ASP A 40 13.65 22.51 -6.26
C ASP A 40 13.23 22.07 -4.85
N ALA A 41 12.02 21.51 -4.76
CA ALA A 41 11.50 20.95 -3.53
C ALA A 41 12.47 19.89 -2.98
N LYS A 42 12.85 20.06 -1.72
CA LYS A 42 13.69 19.08 -1.04
C LYS A 42 12.97 17.73 -1.02
N PRO A 43 13.66 16.61 -1.27
CA PRO A 43 13.04 15.31 -1.21
C PRO A 43 12.62 15.02 0.24
N GLU A 44 11.34 14.71 0.45
CA GLU A 44 10.79 14.39 1.76
C GLU A 44 10.24 12.96 1.78
N PRO A 45 10.55 12.15 2.82
CA PRO A 45 10.04 10.79 2.92
C PRO A 45 8.52 10.70 2.83
N ALA A 46 7.79 11.67 3.40
CA ALA A 46 6.32 11.70 3.36
C ALA A 46 5.77 11.78 1.92
N SER A 47 6.41 12.57 1.06
CA SER A 47 6.04 12.72 -0.34
C SER A 47 6.26 11.42 -1.12
N ILE A 48 7.38 10.73 -0.86
CA ILE A 48 7.67 9.44 -1.50
C ILE A 48 6.71 8.36 -1.00
N LYS A 49 6.44 8.30 0.30
CA LYS A 49 5.43 7.38 0.86
C LYS A 49 4.07 7.56 0.17
N LYS A 50 3.66 8.80 -0.09
CA LYS A 50 2.42 9.07 -0.82
C LYS A 50 2.48 8.55 -2.27
N LEU A 51 3.59 8.73 -2.97
CA LEU A 51 3.78 8.20 -4.33
C LEU A 51 3.71 6.66 -4.34
N LEU A 52 4.36 6.01 -3.38
CA LEU A 52 4.30 4.56 -3.20
C LEU A 52 2.85 4.09 -2.98
N LYS A 53 2.09 4.75 -2.11
CA LYS A 53 0.66 4.46 -1.92
C LYS A 53 -0.14 4.60 -3.22
N ILE A 54 0.09 5.65 -3.99
CA ILE A 54 -0.59 5.82 -5.30
C ILE A 54 -0.23 4.66 -6.24
N LYS A 55 1.02 4.22 -6.27
CA LYS A 55 1.45 3.06 -7.07
C LYS A 55 0.79 1.76 -6.59
N THR A 56 0.73 1.52 -5.27
CA THR A 56 0.00 0.40 -4.67
C THR A 56 -1.46 0.38 -5.10
N HIS A 57 -2.14 1.53 -5.03
CA HIS A 57 -3.52 1.66 -5.50
C HIS A 57 -3.64 1.34 -7.00
N ASN A 58 -2.72 1.82 -7.82
CA ASN A 58 -2.75 1.56 -9.26
C ASN A 58 -2.49 0.08 -9.60
N LEU A 59 -1.83 -0.68 -8.72
CA LEU A 59 -1.70 -2.14 -8.81
C LEU A 59 -2.93 -2.91 -8.32
N GLY A 60 -3.96 -2.20 -7.82
CA GLY A 60 -5.16 -2.83 -7.24
C GLY A 60 -5.00 -3.25 -5.78
N GLY A 61 -3.91 -2.84 -5.11
CA GLY A 61 -3.69 -3.09 -3.69
C GLY A 61 -4.45 -2.11 -2.81
N ASN A 62 -4.71 -2.52 -1.57
CA ASN A 62 -5.25 -1.67 -0.50
C ASN A 62 -4.29 -1.53 0.69
N ALA A 63 -3.15 -2.23 0.66
CA ALA A 63 -2.16 -2.24 1.73
C ALA A 63 -0.74 -2.13 1.16
N ILE A 64 0.14 -1.45 1.89
CA ILE A 64 1.57 -1.37 1.56
C ILE A 64 2.42 -1.69 2.79
N VAL A 65 3.49 -2.45 2.58
CA VAL A 65 4.59 -2.61 3.53
C VAL A 65 5.78 -1.84 3.01
N PHE A 66 6.25 -0.82 3.74
CA PHE A 66 7.48 -0.10 3.40
C PHE A 66 8.69 -0.95 3.80
N GLU A 67 9.64 -1.14 2.89
CA GLU A 67 10.83 -1.95 3.16
C GLU A 67 12.02 -1.07 3.53
N ASN A 68 12.48 -0.23 2.60
CA ASN A 68 13.64 0.60 2.83
C ASN A 68 13.48 1.96 2.15
N CYS A 69 14.14 2.97 2.71
CA CYS A 69 14.29 4.29 2.11
C CYS A 69 15.76 4.67 2.18
N THR A 70 16.42 4.73 1.02
CA THR A 70 17.83 5.08 0.92
C THR A 70 18.01 6.47 0.37
N THR A 71 18.79 7.28 1.06
CA THR A 71 19.41 8.48 0.48
C THR A 71 20.71 8.07 -0.17
N GLN A 72 20.78 8.19 -1.50
CA GLN A 72 21.96 7.87 -2.29
C GLN A 72 22.36 9.07 -3.14
N ASN A 73 23.66 9.17 -3.44
CA ASN A 73 24.14 10.18 -4.38
C ASN A 73 23.77 9.73 -5.80
N SER A 74 23.02 10.56 -6.51
CA SER A 74 22.65 10.33 -7.90
C SER A 74 23.21 11.45 -8.78
N ALA A 75 23.80 11.10 -9.92
CA ALA A 75 24.34 12.08 -10.85
C ALA A 75 23.22 13.00 -11.34
N GLY A 76 23.37 14.31 -11.11
CA GLY A 76 22.35 15.31 -11.45
C GLY A 76 21.32 15.58 -10.34
N CYS A 77 21.42 14.94 -9.17
CA CYS A 77 20.61 15.24 -8.01
C CYS A 77 21.50 15.74 -6.86
N LEU A 78 21.23 16.95 -6.38
CA LEU A 78 21.82 17.47 -5.15
C LEU A 78 21.41 16.65 -3.93
N LYS A 79 20.15 16.19 -3.93
CA LYS A 79 19.62 15.23 -2.96
C LYS A 79 18.73 14.24 -3.70
N PHE A 80 18.91 12.98 -3.39
CA PHE A 80 18.11 11.90 -3.95
C PHE A 80 17.74 10.93 -2.85
N ILE A 81 16.50 10.49 -2.87
CA ILE A 81 15.97 9.45 -2.01
C ILE A 81 15.08 8.55 -2.85
N GLU A 82 15.23 7.27 -2.59
CA GLU A 82 14.44 6.20 -3.19
C GLU A 82 13.89 5.36 -2.06
N CYS A 83 12.62 4.99 -2.18
CA CYS A 83 11.98 4.08 -1.25
C CYS A 83 11.32 2.95 -2.01
N ASP A 84 11.40 1.77 -1.41
CA ASP A 84 10.80 0.54 -1.91
C ASP A 84 9.75 0.05 -0.93
N GLY A 85 8.76 -0.63 -1.47
CA GLY A 85 7.73 -1.29 -0.69
C GLY A 85 7.06 -2.41 -1.46
N LEU A 86 6.25 -3.17 -0.73
CA LEU A 86 5.48 -4.29 -1.24
C LEU A 86 4.00 -3.93 -1.21
N ALA A 87 3.34 -4.05 -2.35
CA ALA A 87 1.91 -3.84 -2.50
C ALA A 87 1.16 -5.14 -2.20
N TYR A 88 0.14 -5.04 -1.35
CA TYR A 88 -0.72 -6.15 -0.97
C TYR A 88 -2.20 -5.83 -1.18
N ILE A 89 -2.98 -6.89 -1.37
CA ILE A 89 -4.41 -6.87 -1.12
C ILE A 89 -4.69 -7.63 0.18
N VAL A 90 -5.27 -6.94 1.16
CA VAL A 90 -5.68 -7.50 2.44
C VAL A 90 -7.20 -7.67 2.42
N PRO A 91 -7.73 -8.88 2.69
CA PRO A 91 -9.16 -9.09 2.83
C PRO A 91 -9.67 -8.24 3.99
N LYS A 92 -10.65 -7.38 3.72
CA LYS A 92 -11.38 -6.72 4.79
C LYS A 92 -12.23 -7.80 5.46
N HIS A 93 -11.91 -8.14 6.71
CA HIS A 93 -12.86 -8.86 7.54
C HIS A 93 -14.04 -7.93 7.73
N ASN A 94 -15.02 -8.03 6.84
CA ASN A 94 -16.33 -7.48 7.11
C ASN A 94 -16.83 -8.26 8.32
N GLU A 95 -17.01 -7.58 9.45
CA GLU A 95 -17.90 -7.98 10.54
C GLU A 95 -19.38 -7.99 10.08
N GLN A 96 -19.63 -8.35 8.82
CA GLN A 96 -20.91 -8.56 8.17
C GLN A 96 -20.71 -9.59 7.04
N GLN A 97 -20.57 -10.85 7.44
CA GLN A 97 -20.86 -12.00 6.58
C GLN A 97 -21.54 -13.10 7.41
N GLU A 98 -22.52 -12.70 8.20
CA GLU A 98 -23.71 -13.51 8.51
C GLU A 98 -24.83 -12.98 7.62
N ALA A 99 -25.08 -13.67 6.50
CA ALA A 99 -26.36 -13.76 5.78
C ALA A 99 -26.12 -14.23 4.33
N ASP A 100 -25.65 -15.46 4.15
CA ASP A 100 -26.08 -16.30 3.02
C ASP A 100 -25.84 -17.77 3.36
N THR A 101 -26.40 -18.22 4.48
CA THR A 101 -26.77 -19.64 4.60
C THR A 101 -28.29 -19.68 4.48
N PRO A 102 -28.86 -20.28 3.43
CA PRO A 102 -30.27 -20.60 3.45
C PRO A 102 -30.52 -21.45 4.71
N PRO A 103 -31.61 -21.23 5.46
CA PRO A 103 -31.91 -22.03 6.63
C PRO A 103 -31.99 -23.49 6.21
N TYR A 104 -31.01 -24.30 6.62
CA TYR A 104 -31.09 -25.75 6.52
C TYR A 104 -32.17 -26.16 7.51
N THR A 105 -33.40 -26.37 7.02
CA THR A 105 -34.44 -27.03 7.79
C THR A 105 -34.08 -28.51 7.91
N PRO A 106 -33.77 -29.04 9.10
CA PRO A 106 -33.74 -30.48 9.28
C PRO A 106 -35.21 -30.94 9.22
N ASN A 107 -35.59 -31.54 8.09
CA ASN A 107 -36.84 -32.30 8.01
C ASN A 107 -36.71 -33.53 8.91
N HIS A 108 -37.01 -33.35 10.20
CA HIS A 108 -37.36 -34.43 11.10
C HIS A 108 -38.86 -34.73 10.96
N ALA A 109 -39.11 -35.82 10.24
CA ALA A 109 -40.24 -36.76 10.25
C ALA A 109 -41.51 -36.41 11.05
N PHE A 110 -42.67 -36.59 10.38
CA PHE A 110 -43.72 -37.54 10.77
C PHE A 110 -44.39 -38.12 9.52
#